data_AF-A0A373N1B0-F1
#
_entry.id   AF-A0A373N1B0-F1
#
_cell.length_a   1.000
_cell.length_b   1.000
_cell.length_c   1.000
_cell.angle_alpha   90.00
_cell.angle_beta   90.00
_cell.angle_gamma   90.00
#
_symmetry.space_group_name_H-M   'P 1'
#
loop_
_entity.id
_entity.type
_entity.pdbx_description
1 polymer ?
#
loop_
_entity_poly.entity_id
_entity_poly.type
_entity_poly.pdbx_seq_one_letter_code
_entity_poly.pdbx_strand_id
1 'polypeptide(L)'
;AVGWAVIDYIKNGRPQYCESDQVFLKHMPPFDPIGNENHMHQQLVRYMRKAGIDQRTKKHSGFHSLRHSAGSMLLEMETPLPVITDILGHSNSDVTAVYLKTDLQKLAECVLSPEGFRHG
;
A
#
# COMPACT_ATOMS: atom_id res chain seq x y z
N ALA A 1 -7.96 7.52 11.54
CA ALA A 1 -7.90 8.62 10.55
C ALA A 1 -8.63 8.29 9.25
N VAL A 2 -8.29 7.20 8.54
CA VAL A 2 -8.87 6.85 7.22
C VAL A 2 -10.40 6.65 7.27
N GLY A 3 -10.92 5.95 8.28
CA GLY A 3 -12.37 5.72 8.40
C GLY A 3 -13.18 7.01 8.45
N TRP A 4 -12.70 8.05 9.15
CA TRP A 4 -13.35 9.36 9.17
C TRP A 4 -13.35 10.04 7.80
N ALA A 5 -12.25 9.94 7.05
CA ALA A 5 -12.18 10.48 5.69
C ALA A 5 -13.17 9.78 4.74
N VAL A 6 -13.36 8.46 4.90
CA VAL A 6 -14.36 7.71 4.12
C VAL A 6 -15.79 8.10 4.52
N ILE A 7 -16.06 8.25 5.81
CA ILE A 7 -17.39 8.70 6.30
C ILE A 7 -17.70 10.11 5.77
N ASP A 8 -16.75 11.03 5.86
CA ASP A 8 -16.90 12.40 5.37
C ASP A 8 -17.10 12.43 3.85
N TYR A 9 -16.36 11.62 3.11
CA TYR A 9 -16.58 11.44 1.69
C TYR A 9 -18.00 10.95 1.38
N ILE A 10 -18.49 9.90 2.04
CA ILE A 10 -19.82 9.36 1.79
C ILE A 10 -20.91 10.39 2.11
N LYS A 11 -20.77 11.14 3.21
CA LYS A 11 -21.78 12.10 3.67
C LYS A 11 -21.78 13.41 2.89
N ASN A 12 -20.59 13.93 2.60
CA ASN A 12 -20.42 15.32 2.16
C ASN A 12 -19.71 15.45 0.81
N GLY A 13 -18.90 14.47 0.43
CA GLY A 13 -18.09 14.52 -0.80
C GLY A 13 -18.70 13.79 -2.00
N ARG A 14 -19.49 12.74 -1.77
CA ARG A 14 -19.95 11.84 -2.82
C ARG A 14 -20.99 12.52 -3.72
N PRO A 15 -20.81 12.52 -5.06
CA PRO A 15 -21.82 13.01 -5.99
C PRO A 15 -23.16 12.28 -5.81
N GLN A 16 -24.25 13.03 -5.72
CA GLN A 16 -25.61 12.49 -5.51
C GLN A 16 -26.39 12.29 -6.82
N TYR A 17 -25.78 12.61 -7.97
CA TYR A 17 -26.44 12.59 -9.28
C TYR A 17 -26.42 11.20 -9.96
N CYS A 18 -25.82 10.19 -9.34
CA CYS A 18 -25.65 8.86 -9.89
C CYS A 18 -26.05 7.78 -8.87
N GLU A 19 -27.00 6.93 -9.26
CA GLU A 19 -27.35 5.71 -8.55
C GLU A 19 -26.30 4.64 -8.88
N SER A 20 -25.39 4.38 -7.95
CA SER A 20 -24.33 3.38 -8.10
C SER A 20 -24.03 2.74 -6.74
N ASP A 21 -23.82 1.43 -6.74
CA ASP A 21 -23.38 0.68 -5.55
C ASP A 21 -21.88 0.83 -5.27
N GLN A 22 -21.13 1.47 -6.16
CA GLN A 22 -19.71 1.72 -5.97
C GLN A 22 -19.51 2.88 -4.97
N VAL A 23 -18.58 2.68 -4.03
CA VAL A 23 -18.30 3.68 -2.99
C VAL A 23 -17.72 4.95 -3.62
N PHE A 24 -16.64 4.82 -4.41
CA PHE A 24 -15.91 5.95 -4.98
C PHE A 24 -16.33 6.25 -6.43
N LEU A 25 -16.72 7.51 -6.68
CA LEU A 25 -17.17 8.01 -7.97
C LEU A 25 -16.28 9.16 -8.48
N LYS A 26 -16.33 9.41 -9.80
CA LYS A 26 -15.74 10.60 -10.41
C LYS A 26 -16.51 11.85 -9.95
N HIS A 27 -15.79 12.94 -9.72
CA HIS A 27 -16.38 14.25 -9.38
C HIS A 27 -16.62 15.16 -10.59
N MET A 28 -16.37 14.63 -11.80
CA MET A 28 -16.60 15.32 -13.07
C MET A 28 -17.59 14.49 -13.89
N PRO A 29 -18.52 15.13 -14.64
CA PRO A 29 -19.39 14.41 -15.54
C PRO A 29 -18.61 13.59 -16.59
N PRO A 30 -19.07 12.39 -16.96
CA PRO A 30 -20.13 11.64 -16.30
C PRO A 30 -19.66 11.11 -14.92
N PHE A 31 -20.49 11.27 -13.88
CA PHE A 31 -20.19 10.96 -12.46
C PHE A 31 -20.11 9.45 -12.15
N ASP A 32 -19.61 8.67 -13.10
CA ASP A 32 -19.54 7.23 -13.06
C ASP A 32 -18.51 6.74 -12.03
N PRO A 33 -18.53 5.44 -11.69
CA PRO A 33 -17.44 4.83 -10.93
C PRO A 33 -16.07 5.13 -11.51
N ILE A 34 -15.07 5.22 -10.63
CA ILE A 34 -13.68 5.37 -11.04
C ILE A 34 -13.27 4.11 -11.81
N GLY A 35 -12.96 4.25 -13.10
CA GLY A 35 -12.60 3.13 -13.96
C GLY A 35 -11.21 2.54 -13.61
N ASN A 36 -10.95 1.33 -14.13
CA ASN A 36 -9.71 0.58 -13.90
C ASN A 36 -8.46 1.18 -14.58
N GLU A 37 -8.61 2.24 -15.35
CA GLU A 37 -7.50 2.90 -16.05
C GLU A 37 -6.64 3.75 -15.08
N ASN A 38 -5.46 4.18 -15.54
CA ASN A 38 -4.44 4.92 -14.79
C ASN A 38 -4.84 6.31 -14.23
N HIS A 39 -6.13 6.62 -14.14
CA HIS A 39 -6.68 7.90 -13.69
C HIS A 39 -6.23 8.26 -12.27
N MET A 40 -6.13 7.26 -11.40
CA MET A 40 -5.79 7.47 -10.00
C MET A 40 -4.29 7.71 -9.77
N HIS A 41 -3.43 7.16 -10.64
CA HIS A 41 -1.99 7.40 -10.57
C HIS A 41 -1.66 8.90 -10.68
N GLN A 42 -2.28 9.60 -11.63
CA GLN A 42 -2.05 11.05 -11.82
C GLN A 42 -2.50 11.88 -10.62
N GLN A 43 -3.64 11.54 -10.00
CA GLN A 43 -4.09 12.21 -8.78
C GLN A 43 -3.10 12.01 -7.63
N LEU A 44 -2.58 10.79 -7.48
CA LEU A 44 -1.59 10.51 -6.45
C LEU A 44 -0.28 11.28 -6.69
N VAL A 45 0.21 11.31 -7.94
CA VAL A 45 1.39 12.12 -8.32
C VAL A 45 1.19 13.59 -8.00
N ARG A 46 0.00 14.14 -8.29
CA ARG A 46 -0.33 15.53 -7.97
C ARG A 46 -0.23 15.80 -6.48
N TYR A 47 -0.77 14.94 -5.62
CA TYR A 47 -0.71 15.12 -4.17
C TYR A 47 0.68 14.87 -3.59
N MET A 48 1.45 13.91 -4.14
CA MET A 48 2.86 13.73 -3.78
C MET A 48 3.67 15.01 -4.03
N ARG A 49 3.51 15.63 -5.21
CA ARG A 49 4.18 16.91 -5.52
C ARG A 49 3.76 18.03 -4.59
N LYS A 50 2.45 18.14 -4.28
CA LYS A 50 1.94 19.12 -3.31
C LYS A 50 2.52 18.91 -1.91
N ALA A 51 2.82 17.68 -1.53
CA ALA A 51 3.46 17.32 -0.27
C ALA A 51 4.99 17.48 -0.29
N GLY A 52 5.59 17.95 -1.40
CA GLY A 52 7.04 18.10 -1.53
C GLY A 52 7.80 16.79 -1.71
N ILE A 53 7.10 15.69 -2.02
CA ILE A 53 7.73 14.38 -2.25
C ILE A 53 8.27 14.33 -3.68
N ASP A 54 9.61 14.32 -3.80
CA ASP A 54 10.30 14.28 -5.09
C ASP A 54 10.14 12.91 -5.77
N GLN A 55 9.82 12.94 -7.06
CA GLN A 55 9.65 11.75 -7.90
C GLN A 55 10.83 11.51 -8.84
N ARG A 56 11.94 12.25 -8.69
CA ARG A 56 13.14 12.12 -9.53
C ARG A 56 13.81 10.75 -9.42
N THR A 57 13.68 10.06 -8.29
CA THR A 57 14.10 8.65 -8.21
C THR A 57 13.07 7.79 -8.93
N LYS A 58 13.48 6.99 -9.92
CA LYS A 58 12.66 6.06 -10.72
C LYS A 58 11.94 4.95 -9.92
N LYS A 59 11.64 5.15 -8.64
CA LYS A 59 10.77 4.25 -7.89
C LYS A 59 9.36 4.36 -8.47
N HIS A 60 8.69 3.21 -8.56
CA HIS A 60 7.29 3.15 -8.95
C HIS A 60 6.51 4.21 -8.18
N SER A 61 5.87 5.14 -8.90
CA SER A 61 4.94 6.12 -8.37
C SER A 61 3.54 5.59 -8.66
N GLY A 62 2.68 5.46 -7.65
CA GLY A 62 1.34 4.88 -7.84
C GLY A 62 0.77 4.27 -6.58
N PHE A 63 -0.43 3.71 -6.68
CA PHE A 63 -1.09 3.09 -5.53
C PHE A 63 -0.29 1.91 -4.95
N HIS A 64 0.49 1.23 -5.79
CA HIS A 64 1.39 0.17 -5.34
C HIS A 64 2.46 0.69 -4.36
N SER A 65 2.94 1.93 -4.54
CA SER A 65 3.88 2.57 -3.63
C SER A 65 3.27 2.77 -2.24
N LEU A 66 1.99 3.16 -2.16
CA LEU A 66 1.29 3.29 -0.89
C LEU A 66 1.18 1.95 -0.17
N ARG A 67 0.83 0.88 -0.90
CA ARG A 67 0.76 -0.48 -0.35
C ARG A 67 2.13 -0.95 0.15
N HIS A 68 3.19 -0.70 -0.62
CA HIS A 68 4.55 -1.02 -0.19
C HIS A 68 4.95 -0.27 1.08
N SER A 69 4.75 1.06 1.11
CA SER A 69 5.05 1.87 2.29
C SER A 69 4.29 1.40 3.52
N ALA A 70 2.99 1.09 3.40
CA ALA A 70 2.20 0.57 4.51
C ALA A 70 2.78 -0.74 5.06
N GLY A 71 3.13 -1.69 4.20
CA GLY A 71 3.73 -2.94 4.66
C GLY A 71 5.15 -2.81 5.20
N SER A 72 5.98 -1.92 4.64
CA SER A 72 7.29 -1.60 5.22
C SER A 72 7.16 -1.03 6.63
N MET A 73 6.21 -0.09 6.84
CA MET A 73 5.94 0.45 8.17
C MET A 73 5.44 -0.62 9.15
N LEU A 74 4.54 -1.52 8.71
CA LEU A 74 4.06 -2.61 9.56
C LEU A 74 5.19 -3.57 9.95
N LEU A 75 6.11 -3.86 9.03
CA LEU A 75 7.28 -4.69 9.28
C LEU A 75 8.26 -4.03 10.26
N GLU A 76 8.53 -2.73 10.08
CA GLU A 76 9.34 -1.92 11.00
C GLU A 76 8.74 -1.88 12.42
N MET A 77 7.42 -1.92 12.54
CA MET A 77 6.70 -2.06 13.81
C MET A 77 6.65 -3.52 14.33
N GLU A 78 7.43 -4.43 13.75
CA GLU A 78 7.50 -5.85 14.10
C GLU A 78 6.15 -6.59 14.03
N THR A 79 5.23 -6.11 13.19
CA THR A 79 3.95 -6.79 12.98
C THR A 79 4.22 -8.15 12.32
N PRO A 80 3.65 -9.26 12.84
CA PRO A 80 3.87 -10.58 12.26
C PRO A 80 3.46 -10.64 10.78
N LEU A 81 4.28 -11.26 9.93
CA LEU A 81 4.02 -11.37 8.49
C LEU A 81 2.59 -11.85 8.15
N PRO A 82 2.01 -12.87 8.83
CA PRO A 82 0.62 -13.28 8.58
C PRO A 82 -0.40 -12.15 8.78
N VAL A 83 -0.19 -11.30 9.79
CA VAL A 83 -1.08 -10.16 10.08
C VAL A 83 -0.90 -9.07 9.02
N ILE A 84 0.32 -8.83 8.55
CA ILE A 84 0.58 -7.88 7.46
C ILE A 84 -0.11 -8.35 6.17
N THR A 85 -0.03 -9.65 5.85
CA THR A 85 -0.69 -10.23 4.67
C THR A 85 -2.21 -10.14 4.74
N ASP A 86 -2.79 -10.34 5.92
CA ASP A 86 -4.22 -10.18 6.15
C ASP A 86 -4.67 -8.72 5.96
N ILE A 87 -3.91 -7.76 6.51
CA ILE A 87 -4.20 -6.32 6.41
C ILE A 87 -4.11 -5.83 4.95
N LEU A 88 -3.07 -6.25 4.20
CA LEU A 88 -2.84 -5.76 2.84
C LEU A 88 -3.61 -6.54 1.77
N GLY A 89 -4.18 -7.69 2.13
CA GLY A 89 -4.88 -8.62 1.26
C GLY A 89 -3.93 -9.50 0.45
N HIS A 90 -4.38 -10.71 0.13
CA HIS A 90 -3.64 -11.77 -0.58
C HIS A 90 -3.39 -11.47 -2.08
N SER A 91 -3.10 -10.23 -2.46
CA SER A 91 -3.01 -9.84 -3.87
C SER A 91 -1.69 -10.22 -4.56
N ASN A 92 -0.71 -10.75 -3.83
CA ASN A 92 0.45 -11.42 -4.43
C ASN A 92 1.20 -12.20 -3.35
N SER A 93 1.41 -13.50 -3.54
CA SER A 93 2.26 -14.34 -2.68
C SER A 93 3.74 -13.92 -2.66
N ASP A 94 4.12 -12.91 -3.45
CA ASP A 94 5.47 -12.36 -3.55
C ASP A 94 5.83 -11.30 -2.49
N VAL A 95 4.88 -10.80 -1.69
CA VAL A 95 5.20 -9.77 -0.68
C VAL A 95 6.11 -10.33 0.42
N THR A 96 6.00 -11.63 0.71
CA THR A 96 6.84 -12.32 1.69
C THR A 96 8.33 -12.21 1.35
N ALA A 97 8.70 -12.39 0.07
CA ALA A 97 10.07 -12.28 -0.40
C ALA A 97 10.61 -10.85 -0.36
N VAL A 98 9.77 -9.85 -0.65
CA VAL A 98 10.16 -8.42 -0.55
C VAL A 98 10.41 -8.01 0.90
N TYR A 99 9.57 -8.47 1.84
CA TYR A 99 9.72 -8.12 3.25
C TYR A 99 10.90 -8.84 3.90
N LEU A 100 11.10 -10.13 3.63
CA LEU A 100 12.30 -10.87 4.05
C LEU A 100 13.59 -10.18 3.55
N LYS A 101 13.62 -9.71 2.31
CA LYS A 101 14.80 -9.04 1.73
C LYS A 101 15.09 -7.67 2.36
N THR A 102 14.07 -6.99 2.88
CA THR A 102 14.24 -5.65 3.47
C THR A 102 14.72 -5.75 4.91
N ASP A 103 14.42 -6.85 5.61
CA ASP A 103 14.86 -7.08 6.98
C ASP A 103 16.15 -7.92 7.02
N LEU A 104 17.23 -7.34 6.50
CA LEU A 104 18.57 -7.95 6.54
C LEU A 104 19.05 -8.20 7.98
N GLN A 105 18.56 -7.43 8.97
CA GLN A 105 18.90 -7.62 10.37
C GLN A 105 18.27 -8.90 10.93
N LYS A 106 16.98 -9.15 10.72
CA LYS A 106 16.37 -10.43 11.15
C LYS A 106 16.86 -11.63 10.35
N LEU A 107 17.18 -11.45 9.06
CA LEU A 107 17.86 -12.49 8.30
C LEU A 107 19.21 -12.87 8.92
N ALA A 108 19.96 -11.90 9.46
CA ALA A 108 21.22 -12.16 10.16
C ALA A 108 21.03 -12.94 11.48
N GLU A 109 19.92 -12.71 12.19
CA GLU A 109 19.57 -13.48 13.40
C GLU A 109 19.24 -14.95 13.09
N CYS A 110 18.73 -15.23 11.89
CA CYS A 110 18.47 -16.58 11.42
C CYS A 110 19.70 -17.28 10.82
N VAL A 111 20.86 -16.62 10.74
CA VAL A 111 22.09 -17.27 10.28
C VAL A 111 22.56 -18.24 11.35
N LEU A 112 22.50 -19.53 11.04
CA LEU A 112 23.11 -20.56 11.86
C LEU A 112 24.62 -20.29 11.99
N SER A 113 25.11 -20.20 13.22
CA SER A 113 26.55 -20.16 13.48
C SER A 113 27.20 -21.45 12.92
N PRO A 114 28.38 -21.37 12.28
CA PRO A 114 29.09 -22.53 11.72
C PRO A 114 29.39 -23.66 12.73
N GLU A 115 29.24 -23.38 14.02
CA GLU A 115 29.53 -24.28 15.14
C GLU A 115 28.55 -25.46 15.24
N GLY A 116 27.38 -25.38 14.60
CA GLY A 116 26.41 -26.49 14.51
C GLY A 116 26.79 -27.60 13.53
N PHE A 117 27.87 -27.43 12.76
CA PHE A 117 28.40 -28.44 11.82
C PHE A 117 29.59 -29.24 12.38
N ARG A 118 29.77 -29.28 13.71
CA ARG A 118 30.72 -30.20 14.34
C ARG A 118 30.01 -31.25 15.18
N HIS A 119 30.14 -32.47 14.67
CA HIS A 119 30.00 -33.80 15.29
C HIS A 119 28.67 -34.54 15.12
N GLY A 120 28.78 -35.56 14.26
CA GLY A 120 27.88 -36.68 14.02
C GLY A 120 28.30 -37.38 12.74
#